data_AF-A0A1C7MHW0-F1
#
_entry.id   AF-A0A1C7MHW0-F1
#
_cell.length_a   1.000
_cell.length_b   1.000
_cell.length_c   1.000
_cell.angle_alpha   90.00
_cell.angle_beta   90.00
_cell.angle_gamma   90.00
#
_symmetry.space_group_name_H-M   'P 1'
#
loop_
_entity.id
_entity.type
_entity.pdbx_description
1 polymer ?
#
loop_
_entity_poly.entity_id
_entity_poly.type
_entity_poly.pdbx_seq_one_letter_code
_entity_poly.pdbx_strand_id
1 'polypeptide(L)'
;MRNGSAEAWLTTFTQTLRTQLPQGQFILTHARTHDNCSTRAMVSTAFPQAYHTVDANVGSMIDWVCQGATEYTDCNGLLTTSGGQFPNSSIFEIASQNIPLSRLVIGKLGTTADGYTGFMDPQTLGTCVAQAQKQGWSTGVMAFQFPHADTTWITAARGSTFPIA
;
A
#
# COMPACT_ATOMS: atom_id res chain seq x y z
N MET A 1 13.43 8.40 -9.22
CA MET A 1 14.56 8.28 -8.26
C MET A 1 15.83 7.97 -9.02
N ARG A 2 16.44 8.98 -9.63
CA ARG A 2 17.70 8.86 -10.37
C ARG A 2 18.80 9.22 -9.37
N ASN A 3 19.81 8.37 -9.20
CA ASN A 3 21.04 8.56 -8.39
C ASN A 3 20.95 8.58 -6.84
N GLY A 4 19.85 8.20 -6.21
CA GLY A 4 19.76 8.15 -4.74
C GLY A 4 19.37 9.47 -4.06
N SER A 5 19.33 10.59 -4.79
CA SER A 5 19.03 11.91 -4.20
C SER A 5 17.60 12.03 -3.67
N ALA A 6 16.64 11.33 -4.28
CA ALA A 6 15.25 11.35 -3.83
C ALA A 6 15.08 10.58 -2.52
N GLU A 7 15.79 9.45 -2.39
CA GLU A 7 15.85 8.60 -1.21
C GLU A 7 16.50 9.34 -0.04
N ALA A 8 17.60 10.05 -0.30
CA ALA A 8 18.27 10.89 0.68
C ALA A 8 17.38 12.05 1.16
N TRP A 9 16.69 12.72 0.24
CA TRP A 9 15.74 13.78 0.58
C TRP A 9 14.58 13.24 1.42
N LEU A 10 13.93 12.15 1.00
CA LEU A 10 12.83 11.52 1.75
C LEU A 10 13.30 11.10 3.16
N THR A 11 14.48 10.50 3.27
CA THR A 11 15.09 10.13 4.56
C THR A 11 15.22 11.36 5.48
N THR A 12 15.84 12.42 4.96
CA THR A 12 16.10 13.65 5.74
C THR A 12 14.80 14.34 6.13
N PHE A 13 13.85 14.42 5.20
CA PHE A 13 12.55 15.01 5.44
C PHE A 13 11.78 14.26 6.53
N THR A 14 11.69 12.92 6.43
CA THR A 14 11.00 12.09 7.44
C THR A 14 11.66 12.24 8.82
N GLN A 15 12.99 12.20 8.91
CA GLN A 15 13.70 12.39 10.17
C GLN A 15 13.41 13.77 10.78
N THR A 16 13.53 14.83 9.96
CA THR A 16 13.27 16.20 10.40
C THR A 16 11.84 16.36 10.87
N LEU A 17 10.87 15.84 10.11
CA LEU A 17 9.46 15.93 10.45
C LEU A 17 9.16 15.21 11.76
N ARG A 18 9.78 14.06 12.03
CA ARG A 18 9.61 13.33 13.30
C ARG A 18 10.18 14.05 14.51
N THR A 19 11.10 15.00 14.34
CA THR A 19 11.50 15.88 15.45
C THR A 19 10.36 16.80 15.90
N GLN A 20 9.45 17.15 14.99
CA GLN A 20 8.31 18.04 15.25
C GLN A 20 7.01 17.29 15.47
N LEU A 21 6.87 16.10 14.88
CA LEU A 21 5.70 15.22 14.94
C LEU A 21 6.09 13.85 15.51
N PRO A 22 6.24 13.74 16.85
CA PRO A 22 6.69 12.51 17.49
C PRO A 22 5.81 11.31 17.15
N GLN A 23 6.46 10.17 16.93
CA GLN A 23 5.78 8.90 16.72
C GLN A 23 4.95 8.50 17.95
N GLY A 24 3.80 7.88 17.71
CA GLY A 24 2.82 7.55 18.75
C GLY A 24 1.91 8.71 19.16
N GLN A 25 2.25 9.95 18.80
CA GLN A 25 1.36 11.11 18.94
C GLN A 25 0.76 11.54 17.60
N PHE A 26 1.56 11.47 16.53
CA PHE A 26 1.14 11.84 15.18
C PHE A 26 1.36 10.68 14.20
N ILE A 27 0.37 10.43 13.35
CA ILE A 27 0.45 9.50 12.23
C ILE A 27 1.22 10.19 11.10
N LEU A 28 2.18 9.48 10.51
CA LEU A 28 2.88 9.96 9.31
C LEU A 28 2.87 8.83 8.29
N THR A 29 2.04 8.98 7.26
CA THR A 29 1.96 8.02 6.17
C THR A 29 2.71 8.51 4.94
N HIS A 30 3.29 7.59 4.19
CA HIS A 30 3.69 7.86 2.81
C HIS A 30 2.66 7.22 1.89
N ALA A 31 1.84 8.08 1.26
CA ALA A 31 0.94 7.67 0.20
C ALA A 31 1.74 7.54 -1.09
N ARG A 32 2.03 6.30 -1.48
CA ARG A 32 2.73 6.03 -2.73
C ARG A 32 1.71 6.10 -3.89
N THR A 33 1.59 7.24 -4.55
CA THR A 33 0.88 7.45 -5.83
C THR A 33 1.81 8.19 -6.80
N HIS A 34 1.81 8.00 -8.13
CA HIS A 34 0.73 8.32 -9.09
C HIS A 34 1.05 7.79 -10.53
N ASP A 35 0.08 8.03 -11.46
CA ASP A 35 -0.01 7.94 -12.93
C ASP A 35 0.48 6.72 -13.73
N ASN A 36 1.53 6.03 -13.31
CA ASN A 36 2.07 4.87 -14.04
C ASN A 36 2.63 3.80 -13.09
N CYS A 37 1.92 3.52 -11.98
CA CYS A 37 2.20 2.39 -11.09
C CYS A 37 3.68 2.20 -10.72
N SER A 38 4.44 3.28 -10.56
CA SER A 38 5.86 3.23 -10.21
C SER A 38 6.11 2.94 -8.72
N THR A 39 5.05 2.67 -7.96
CA THR A 39 5.07 2.60 -6.49
C THR A 39 5.35 1.19 -5.98
N ARG A 40 4.88 0.17 -6.69
CA ARG A 40 5.32 -1.23 -6.50
C ARG A 40 6.62 -1.52 -7.24
N ALA A 41 6.94 -0.79 -8.31
CA ALA A 41 8.28 -0.79 -8.91
C ALA A 41 9.38 -0.51 -7.87
N MET A 42 9.16 0.43 -6.95
CA MET A 42 10.17 0.85 -5.97
C MET A 42 10.46 -0.17 -4.85
N VAL A 43 9.62 -1.21 -4.72
CA VAL A 43 9.86 -2.40 -3.87
C VAL A 43 10.05 -3.69 -4.67
N SER A 44 9.60 -3.71 -5.94
CA SER A 44 9.84 -4.81 -6.87
C SER A 44 11.33 -4.89 -7.20
N THR A 45 11.80 -6.11 -7.43
CA THR A 45 13.16 -6.37 -7.91
C THR A 45 13.39 -5.88 -9.35
N ALA A 46 12.34 -5.48 -10.08
CA ALA A 46 12.42 -5.06 -11.47
C ALA A 46 12.92 -3.61 -11.67
N PHE A 47 12.91 -2.77 -10.64
CA PHE A 47 13.33 -1.36 -10.71
C PHE A 47 14.31 -1.04 -9.56
N PRO A 48 14.98 0.14 -9.55
CA PRO A 48 15.81 0.53 -8.43
C PRO A 48 14.96 0.49 -7.16
N GLN A 49 15.39 -0.30 -6.18
CA GLN A 49 14.77 -0.56 -4.88
C GLN A 49 14.74 0.69 -3.98
N ALA A 50 14.39 1.83 -4.55
CA ALA A 50 14.60 3.13 -3.96
C ALA A 50 13.78 3.32 -2.68
N TYR A 51 12.61 2.67 -2.58
CA TYR A 51 11.86 2.66 -1.32
C TYR A 51 12.34 1.61 -0.32
N HIS A 52 13.09 0.58 -0.72
CA HIS A 52 13.81 -0.25 0.25
C HIS A 52 14.89 0.56 0.97
N THR A 53 15.60 1.43 0.26
CA THR A 53 16.54 2.36 0.90
C THR A 53 15.83 3.29 1.88
N VAL A 54 14.67 3.85 1.50
CA VAL A 54 13.87 4.69 2.42
C VAL A 54 13.33 3.87 3.60
N ASP A 55 12.84 2.65 3.38
CA ASP A 55 12.35 1.77 4.46
C ASP A 55 13.48 1.38 5.42
N ALA A 56 14.66 1.05 4.89
CA ALA A 56 15.84 0.73 5.70
C ALA A 56 16.28 1.93 6.55
N ASN A 57 16.22 3.14 6.00
CA ASN A 57 16.66 4.35 6.71
C ASN A 57 15.62 4.87 7.72
N VAL A 58 14.35 4.89 7.35
CA VAL A 58 13.27 5.58 8.10
C VAL A 58 11.93 4.85 8.08
N GLY A 59 11.87 3.61 7.59
CA GLY A 59 10.61 2.86 7.47
C GLY A 59 9.92 2.61 8.80
N SER A 60 10.67 2.48 9.90
CA SER A 60 10.12 2.38 11.26
C SER A 60 9.39 3.66 11.70
N MET A 61 9.57 4.78 11.00
CA MET A 61 8.95 6.07 11.25
C MET A 61 7.71 6.34 10.37
N ILE A 62 7.37 5.44 9.43
CA ILE A 62 6.38 5.64 8.37
C ILE A 62 5.30 4.54 8.39
N ASP A 63 4.04 4.97 8.22
CA ASP A 63 2.88 4.12 7.95
C ASP A 63 2.62 4.05 6.42
N TRP A 64 2.28 2.89 5.83
CA TRP A 64 2.33 2.74 4.35
C TRP A 64 1.01 2.44 3.67
N VAL A 65 0.88 2.87 2.41
CA VAL A 65 -0.23 2.51 1.50
C VAL A 65 0.29 1.97 0.15
N CYS A 66 -0.34 0.93 -0.39
CA CYS A 66 0.00 0.29 -1.68
C CYS A 66 -1.15 0.39 -2.70
N GLN A 67 -0.90 0.83 -3.95
CA GLN A 67 -1.86 0.73 -5.06
C GLN A 67 -1.23 -0.02 -6.25
N GLY A 68 -2.03 -0.60 -7.15
CA GLY A 68 -1.52 -1.38 -8.30
C GLY A 68 -2.48 -1.41 -9.48
N ALA A 69 -1.98 -1.49 -10.72
CA ALA A 69 -2.65 -1.06 -11.94
C ALA A 69 -3.53 -2.11 -12.67
N THR A 70 -2.91 -3.13 -13.29
CA THR A 70 -3.62 -4.14 -14.09
C THR A 70 -3.51 -5.54 -13.47
N GLU A 71 -2.48 -5.71 -12.67
CA GLU A 71 -2.27 -6.78 -11.73
C GLU A 71 -3.10 -6.53 -10.47
N TYR A 72 -3.33 -7.57 -9.65
CA TYR A 72 -4.04 -7.45 -8.36
C TYR A 72 -5.53 -7.17 -8.49
N THR A 73 -6.14 -7.63 -9.58
CA THR A 73 -7.59 -7.63 -9.83
C THR A 73 -8.30 -8.79 -9.12
N ASP A 74 -7.55 -9.76 -8.62
CA ASP A 74 -8.01 -10.85 -7.77
C ASP A 74 -7.17 -10.96 -6.47
N CYS A 75 -7.58 -11.86 -5.58
CA CYS A 75 -6.90 -12.05 -4.30
C CYS A 75 -5.52 -12.70 -4.45
N ASN A 76 -5.32 -13.59 -5.42
CA ASN A 76 -4.02 -14.25 -5.60
C ASN A 76 -2.95 -13.24 -6.01
N GLY A 77 -3.25 -12.42 -7.02
CA GLY A 77 -2.42 -11.31 -7.42
C GLY A 77 -2.15 -10.38 -6.24
N LEU A 78 -3.21 -9.92 -5.59
CA LEU A 78 -3.12 -8.90 -4.55
C LEU A 78 -2.31 -9.37 -3.34
N LEU A 79 -2.50 -10.61 -2.92
CA LEU A 79 -2.00 -11.13 -1.65
C LEU A 79 -0.73 -11.96 -1.78
N THR A 80 -0.67 -12.90 -2.72
CA THR A 80 0.31 -14.00 -2.66
C THR A 80 1.31 -14.05 -3.80
N THR A 81 0.88 -13.81 -5.04
CA THR A 81 1.75 -13.95 -6.22
C THR A 81 1.51 -12.81 -7.18
N SER A 82 2.44 -11.87 -7.22
CA SER A 82 2.45 -10.84 -8.25
C SER A 82 3.05 -11.36 -9.55
N GLY A 83 2.71 -10.71 -10.66
CA GLY A 83 3.23 -11.05 -11.98
C GLY A 83 3.40 -9.81 -12.84
N GLY A 84 3.53 -10.01 -14.15
CA GLY A 84 3.56 -8.92 -15.12
C GLY A 84 4.74 -7.98 -14.90
N GLN A 85 4.46 -6.68 -14.85
CA GLN A 85 5.49 -5.64 -14.77
C GLN A 85 6.07 -5.48 -13.36
N PHE A 86 5.43 -6.06 -12.34
CA PHE A 86 5.75 -5.82 -10.93
C PHE A 86 5.85 -7.13 -10.14
N PRO A 87 6.79 -8.04 -10.46
CA PRO A 87 7.00 -9.24 -9.68
C PRO A 87 7.49 -8.92 -8.24
N ASN A 88 7.26 -9.85 -7.31
CA ASN A 88 7.59 -9.74 -5.88
C ASN A 88 6.99 -8.51 -5.18
N SER A 89 5.74 -8.16 -5.49
CA SER A 89 5.09 -6.96 -4.95
C SER A 89 3.65 -7.18 -4.45
N SER A 90 3.17 -8.42 -4.38
CA SER A 90 1.95 -8.74 -3.61
C SER A 90 2.19 -8.55 -2.10
N ILE A 91 1.13 -8.48 -1.30
CA ILE A 91 1.25 -8.17 0.14
C ILE A 91 2.22 -9.10 0.87
N PHE A 92 2.11 -10.41 0.65
CA PHE A 92 2.96 -11.40 1.33
C PHE A 92 4.37 -11.52 0.72
N GLU A 93 4.53 -11.21 -0.57
CA GLU A 93 5.85 -11.08 -1.18
C GLU A 93 6.60 -9.82 -0.70
N ILE A 94 5.89 -8.72 -0.44
CA ILE A 94 6.51 -7.54 0.18
C ILE A 94 6.88 -7.87 1.63
N ALA A 95 6.01 -8.58 2.34
CA ALA A 95 6.29 -8.95 3.72
C ALA A 95 7.52 -9.84 3.88
N SER A 96 7.75 -10.76 2.93
CA SER A 96 8.94 -11.62 2.92
C SER A 96 10.25 -10.85 2.67
N GLN A 97 10.18 -9.58 2.26
CA GLN A 97 11.33 -8.68 2.11
C GLN A 97 11.62 -7.88 3.39
N ASN A 98 11.24 -8.40 4.57
CA ASN A 98 11.44 -7.80 5.90
C ASN A 98 10.61 -6.53 6.17
N ILE A 99 9.52 -6.31 5.42
CA ILE A 99 8.54 -5.26 5.72
C ILE A 99 7.38 -5.88 6.52
N PRO A 100 7.18 -5.55 7.82
CA PRO A 100 6.10 -6.07 8.64
C PRO A 100 4.72 -5.88 8.00
N LEU A 101 3.87 -6.91 8.08
CA LEU A 101 2.50 -6.87 7.59
C LEU A 101 1.68 -5.73 8.20
N SER A 102 1.93 -5.43 9.48
CA SER A 102 1.30 -4.33 10.24
C SER A 102 1.59 -2.94 9.67
N ARG A 103 2.53 -2.82 8.73
CA ARG A 103 2.89 -1.56 8.07
C ARG A 103 2.26 -1.44 6.67
N LEU A 104 1.68 -2.50 6.12
CA LEU A 104 1.19 -2.53 4.73
C LEU A 104 -0.32 -2.29 4.64
N VAL A 105 -0.77 -1.14 4.12
CA VAL A 105 -2.20 -0.90 3.81
C VAL A 105 -2.51 -1.25 2.35
N ILE A 106 -3.66 -1.88 2.11
CA ILE A 106 -4.17 -2.14 0.76
C ILE A 106 -4.90 -0.89 0.25
N GLY A 107 -4.43 -0.29 -0.83
CA GLY A 107 -5.04 0.88 -1.47
C GLY A 107 -5.77 0.49 -2.76
N LYS A 108 -7.00 0.96 -2.93
CA LYS A 108 -7.82 0.71 -4.13
C LYS A 108 -8.60 1.94 -4.56
N LEU A 109 -8.93 2.01 -5.86
CA LEU A 109 -9.78 3.07 -6.38
C LEU A 109 -11.24 2.90 -5.93
N GLY A 110 -11.92 4.02 -5.68
CA GLY A 110 -13.35 4.08 -5.42
C GLY A 110 -14.15 3.66 -6.65
N THR A 111 -13.79 4.21 -7.80
CA THR A 111 -14.36 3.88 -9.12
C THR A 111 -13.29 3.81 -10.19
N THR A 112 -13.63 3.30 -11.38
CA THR A 112 -12.76 3.35 -12.56
C THR A 112 -12.54 4.76 -13.12
N ALA A 113 -13.29 5.77 -12.66
CA ALA A 113 -13.07 7.16 -13.06
C ALA A 113 -11.94 7.84 -12.26
N ASP A 114 -11.54 7.26 -11.12
CA ASP A 114 -10.53 7.82 -10.21
C ASP A 114 -9.09 7.56 -10.67
N GLY A 115 -8.92 6.78 -11.73
CA GLY A 115 -7.62 6.47 -12.31
C GLY A 115 -7.74 5.44 -13.42
N TYR A 116 -6.68 5.34 -14.23
CA TYR A 116 -6.66 4.43 -15.37
C TYR A 116 -6.63 2.95 -14.97
N THR A 117 -6.19 2.65 -13.75
CA THR A 117 -5.81 1.31 -13.30
C THR A 117 -5.92 1.19 -11.78
N GLY A 118 -6.19 -0.01 -11.25
CA GLY A 118 -6.24 -0.29 -9.80
C GLY A 118 -7.58 -0.25 -9.10
N PHE A 119 -8.65 -0.18 -9.88
CA PHE A 119 -9.98 -0.52 -9.40
C PHE A 119 -10.09 -2.04 -9.12
N MET A 120 -10.81 -2.38 -8.05
CA MET A 120 -11.25 -3.73 -7.74
C MET A 120 -12.66 -3.59 -7.18
N ASP A 121 -13.56 -4.47 -7.61
CA ASP A 121 -14.90 -4.54 -7.05
C ASP A 121 -14.84 -4.62 -5.51
N PRO A 122 -15.57 -3.78 -4.76
CA PRO A 122 -15.44 -3.70 -3.31
C PRO A 122 -15.77 -5.01 -2.58
N GLN A 123 -16.71 -5.79 -3.09
CA GLN A 123 -17.11 -7.07 -2.51
C GLN A 123 -16.02 -8.12 -2.72
N THR A 124 -15.40 -8.12 -3.89
CA THR A 124 -14.21 -8.92 -4.18
C THR A 124 -13.05 -8.51 -3.26
N LEU A 125 -12.82 -7.21 -3.07
CA LEU A 125 -11.81 -6.70 -2.14
C LEU A 125 -12.07 -7.15 -0.71
N GLY A 126 -13.33 -7.13 -0.24
CA GLY A 126 -13.73 -7.66 1.07
C GLY A 126 -13.39 -9.13 1.26
N THR A 127 -13.52 -9.94 0.21
CA THR A 127 -13.08 -11.35 0.21
C THR A 127 -11.57 -11.46 0.38
N CYS A 128 -10.79 -10.66 -0.35
CA CYS A 128 -9.34 -10.66 -0.22
C CYS A 128 -8.88 -10.18 1.15
N VAL A 129 -9.51 -9.14 1.70
CA VAL A 129 -9.24 -8.64 3.06
C VAL A 129 -9.46 -9.72 4.11
N ALA A 130 -10.55 -10.50 4.01
CA ALA A 130 -10.80 -11.62 4.90
C ALA A 130 -9.74 -12.74 4.77
N GLN A 131 -9.28 -13.03 3.55
CA GLN A 131 -8.20 -13.99 3.33
C GLN A 131 -6.86 -13.50 3.91
N ALA A 132 -6.55 -12.22 3.73
CA ALA A 132 -5.33 -11.60 4.25
C ALA A 132 -5.30 -11.64 5.78
N GLN A 133 -6.43 -11.34 6.43
CA GLN A 133 -6.56 -11.38 7.88
C GLN A 133 -6.31 -12.78 8.46
N LYS A 134 -6.83 -13.82 7.83
CA LYS A 134 -6.54 -15.22 8.22
C LYS A 134 -5.06 -15.59 8.09
N GLN A 135 -4.30 -14.83 7.33
CA GLN A 135 -2.86 -14.99 7.12
C GLN A 135 -2.02 -13.98 7.92
N GLY A 136 -2.62 -13.30 8.91
CA GLY A 136 -1.91 -12.44 9.87
C GLY A 136 -1.77 -10.97 9.46
N TRP A 137 -2.40 -10.54 8.37
CA TRP A 137 -2.43 -9.12 7.97
C TRP A 137 -3.58 -8.37 8.67
N SER A 138 -3.34 -7.18 9.22
CA SER A 138 -4.36 -6.49 10.06
C SER A 138 -4.39 -4.96 9.93
N THR A 139 -3.82 -4.40 8.87
CA THR A 139 -3.52 -2.96 8.80
C THR A 139 -4.69 -2.11 8.29
N GLY A 140 -5.43 -2.60 7.29
CA GLY A 140 -6.62 -1.92 6.77
C GLY A 140 -6.56 -1.55 5.28
N VAL A 141 -7.64 -0.91 4.82
CA VAL A 141 -7.83 -0.52 3.42
C VAL A 141 -7.89 1.00 3.30
N MET A 142 -7.19 1.54 2.30
CA MET A 142 -7.27 2.94 1.87
C MET A 142 -8.04 2.99 0.55
N ALA A 143 -8.97 3.94 0.44
CA ALA A 143 -9.74 4.16 -0.77
C ALA A 143 -9.41 5.51 -1.40
N PHE A 144 -9.12 5.51 -2.71
CA PHE A 144 -8.98 6.73 -3.51
C PHE A 144 -10.13 6.83 -4.51
N GLN A 145 -11.13 7.68 -4.32
CA GLN A 145 -11.24 8.67 -3.27
C GLN A 145 -12.68 8.85 -2.82
N PHE A 146 -12.88 9.54 -1.71
CA PHE A 146 -14.18 10.12 -1.38
C PHE A 146 -14.48 11.29 -2.35
N PRO A 147 -15.70 11.42 -2.89
CA PRO A 147 -16.93 10.71 -2.51
C PRO A 147 -17.20 9.40 -3.26
N HIS A 148 -16.39 9.00 -4.21
CA HIS A 148 -16.62 7.79 -5.02
C HIS A 148 -16.49 6.48 -4.22
N ALA A 149 -15.59 6.45 -3.23
CA ALA A 149 -15.49 5.40 -2.21
C ALA A 149 -16.31 5.78 -0.96
N ASP A 150 -17.62 5.80 -1.11
CA ASP A 150 -18.56 6.17 -0.05
C ASP A 150 -18.74 5.08 1.02
N THR A 151 -19.74 5.27 1.89
CA THR A 151 -20.09 4.32 2.95
C THR A 151 -20.45 2.93 2.40
N THR A 152 -21.08 2.86 1.23
CA THR A 152 -21.42 1.59 0.57
C THR A 152 -20.14 0.87 0.14
N TRP A 153 -19.22 1.59 -0.49
CA TRP A 153 -17.92 1.08 -0.92
C TRP A 153 -17.13 0.54 0.28
N ILE A 154 -16.97 1.33 1.35
CA ILE A 154 -16.13 0.92 2.48
C ILE A 154 -16.75 -0.24 3.26
N THR A 155 -18.08 -0.31 3.35
CA THR A 155 -18.79 -1.43 3.99
C THR A 155 -18.56 -2.74 3.24
N ALA A 156 -18.57 -2.69 1.90
CA ALA A 156 -18.26 -3.84 1.08
C ALA A 156 -16.77 -4.23 1.15
N ALA A 157 -15.86 -3.27 1.00
CA ALA A 157 -14.42 -3.47 1.00
C ALA A 157 -13.86 -4.02 2.32
N ARG A 158 -14.42 -3.63 3.47
CA ARG A 158 -14.01 -4.18 4.78
C ARG A 158 -14.55 -5.59 5.03
N GLY A 159 -15.65 -5.95 4.37
CA GLY A 159 -16.38 -7.20 4.59
C GLY A 159 -16.76 -7.40 6.07
N SER A 160 -16.62 -8.64 6.55
CA SER A 160 -16.80 -9.03 7.95
C SER A 160 -15.53 -8.88 8.80
N THR A 161 -14.41 -8.46 8.20
CA THR A 161 -13.06 -8.56 8.77
C THR A 161 -12.76 -7.49 9.82
N PHE A 162 -13.23 -6.26 9.59
CA PHE A 162 -13.07 -5.14 10.52
C PHE A 162 -14.47 -4.78 11.03
N PRO A 163 -14.88 -5.09 12.28
CA PRO A 163 -16.22 -4.78 12.79
C PRO A 163 -16.48 -3.26 12.90
N ILE A 164 -17.76 -2.84 12.90
CA ILE A 164 -18.12 -1.45 13.29
C ILE A 164 -18.18 -1.52 14.82
N ALA A 165 -17.36 -0.72 15.50
CA ALA A 165 -17.44 -0.57 16.95
C ALA A 165 -18.69 0.22 17.34
#